data_AF-A0A6L8FEB8-F1
#
_entry.id   AF-A0A6L8FEB8-F1
#
_cell.length_a   1.000
_cell.length_b   1.000
_cell.length_c   1.000
_cell.angle_alpha   90.00
_cell.angle_beta   90.00
_cell.angle_gamma   90.00
#
_symmetry.space_group_name_H-M   'P 1'
#
loop_
_entity.id
_entity.type
_entity.pdbx_description
1 polymer ?
#
loop_
_entity_poly.entity_id
_entity_poly.type
_entity_poly.pdbx_seq_one_letter_code
_entity_poly.pdbx_strand_id
1 'polypeptide(L)'
;MGRRRPADREVRQTGDGAEVDRPDRRTLRPGESHAAADPEFGAVSPPARPANQPGCAIQLRILNRKARLPRYETRGSAGMDLRACLDEPLTLEPGETRLVHTGIALHIADPELAAVILPRSGLGHKHGIVLGNLVGLIDSDYQGEIMMSCWNRGDRPFLLEDGMRVAQLVLLPVARAGFEVVEEFTASERGEGGFGHTGRT
;
A
#
# COMPACT_ATOMS: atom_id res chain seq x y z
N MET A 1 12.42 -23.36 66.75
CA MET A 1 13.49 -22.34 66.83
C MET A 1 13.67 -21.79 65.42
N GLY A 2 13.25 -20.61 65.01
CA GLY A 2 12.97 -19.40 65.75
C GLY A 2 13.89 -18.30 65.21
N ARG A 3 13.30 -17.39 64.40
CA ARG A 3 13.66 -15.96 64.28
C ARG A 3 14.94 -15.67 63.44
N ARG A 4 15.04 -14.64 62.59
CA ARG A 4 14.35 -13.33 62.44
C ARG A 4 14.67 -12.76 61.03
N ARG A 5 13.72 -12.06 60.41
CA ARG A 5 14.00 -10.91 59.53
C ARG A 5 14.45 -9.72 60.40
N PRO A 6 15.26 -8.80 59.84
CA PRO A 6 14.85 -7.39 59.81
C PRO A 6 15.29 -6.72 58.48
N ALA A 7 14.89 -5.53 58.07
CA ALA A 7 13.82 -4.62 58.43
C ALA A 7 13.77 -3.57 57.29
N ASP A 8 12.63 -2.92 57.19
CA ASP A 8 12.32 -1.79 56.33
C ASP A 8 13.36 -0.67 56.37
N ARG A 9 13.53 0.02 55.25
CA ARG A 9 14.04 1.39 55.24
C ARG A 9 13.14 2.26 54.39
N GLU A 10 12.30 3.01 55.10
CA GLU A 10 11.61 4.21 54.62
C GLU A 10 12.60 5.14 53.92
N VAL A 11 12.26 5.60 52.73
CA VAL A 11 12.79 6.85 52.18
C VAL A 11 11.68 7.88 52.29
N ARG A 12 11.95 8.86 53.15
CA ARG A 12 11.08 9.99 53.49
C ARG A 12 10.82 10.88 52.28
N GLN A 13 9.58 11.34 52.17
CA GLN A 13 9.21 12.53 51.43
C GLN A 13 9.91 13.76 52.03
N THR A 14 10.61 14.52 51.19
CA THR A 14 10.81 15.96 51.38
C THR A 14 10.25 16.64 50.14
N GLY A 15 9.20 17.43 50.35
CA GLY A 15 8.66 18.31 49.33
C GLY A 15 9.55 19.54 49.14
N ASP A 16 9.71 19.91 47.88
CA ASP A 16 9.80 21.26 47.32
C ASP A 16 9.43 21.04 45.84
N GLY A 17 8.30 21.51 45.34
CA GLY A 17 8.01 22.93 45.24
C GLY A 17 8.57 23.47 43.92
N ALA A 18 8.18 22.87 42.78
CA ALA A 18 8.43 23.42 41.45
C ALA A 18 7.12 23.38 40.66
N GLU A 19 6.38 24.48 40.80
CA GLU A 19 5.21 24.86 40.04
C GLU A 19 5.60 24.95 38.56
N VAL A 20 5.12 23.98 37.75
CA VAL A 20 5.28 24.05 36.30
C VAL A 20 4.27 25.06 35.79
N ASP A 21 4.78 26.25 35.48
CA ASP A 21 4.10 27.40 34.93
C ASP A 21 3.24 26.99 33.73
N ARG A 22 1.91 27.02 33.92
CA ARG A 22 0.95 26.82 32.84
C ARG A 22 0.82 28.15 32.11
N PRO A 23 1.12 28.24 30.80
CA PRO A 23 0.97 29.51 30.10
C PRO A 23 -0.50 29.95 30.12
N ASP A 24 -0.66 31.17 30.61
CA ASP A 24 -1.86 32.00 30.72
C ASP A 24 -2.84 31.81 29.55
N ARG A 25 -4.10 31.43 29.88
CA ARG A 25 -5.24 31.43 28.94
C ARG A 25 -5.58 32.88 28.60
N ARG A 26 -4.78 33.48 27.71
CA ARG A 26 -5.16 34.72 27.05
C ARG A 26 -6.30 34.43 26.08
N THR A 27 -7.43 35.01 26.41
CA THR A 27 -8.61 35.21 25.57
C THR A 27 -8.22 35.69 24.18
N LEU A 28 -8.22 34.78 23.21
CA LEU A 28 -8.22 35.14 21.79
C LEU A 28 -9.59 35.73 21.46
N ARG A 29 -9.57 36.95 20.92
CA ARG A 29 -10.75 37.67 20.46
C ARG A 29 -11.32 36.95 19.24
N PRO A 30 -12.65 36.88 19.08
CA PRO A 30 -13.24 36.30 17.88
C PRO A 30 -13.11 37.32 16.73
N GLY A 31 -12.32 36.97 15.71
CA GLY A 31 -12.23 37.73 14.47
C GLY A 31 -10.88 37.53 13.78
N GLU A 32 -10.95 37.22 12.48
CA GLU A 32 -9.84 37.12 11.51
C GLU A 32 -9.26 35.71 11.30
N SER A 33 -9.99 34.88 10.52
CA SER A 33 -9.42 33.73 9.82
C SER A 33 -8.64 34.20 8.59
N HIS A 34 -7.33 34.37 8.74
CA HIS A 34 -6.41 34.37 7.60
C HIS A 34 -5.70 33.02 7.51
N ALA A 35 -6.40 32.04 6.92
CA ALA A 35 -5.73 30.88 6.34
C ALA A 35 -5.20 31.30 4.96
N ALA A 36 -3.93 31.68 4.89
CA ALA A 36 -3.22 31.71 3.62
C ALA A 36 -2.98 30.26 3.21
N ALA A 37 -3.67 29.81 2.15
CA ALA A 37 -3.42 28.52 1.53
C ALA A 37 -2.03 28.51 0.89
N ASP A 38 -1.24 27.47 1.16
CA ASP A 38 -0.01 27.20 0.41
C ASP A 38 -0.34 26.97 -1.08
N PRO A 39 0.36 27.64 -2.01
CA PRO A 39 -0.02 27.66 -3.43
C PRO A 39 0.30 26.38 -4.20
N GLU A 40 0.90 25.34 -3.59
CA GLU A 40 1.29 24.12 -4.30
C GLU A 40 0.18 23.07 -4.45
N PHE A 41 -0.93 23.17 -3.72
CA PHE A 41 -2.02 22.19 -3.81
C PHE A 41 -3.38 22.87 -3.89
N GLY A 42 -3.75 23.27 -5.11
CA GLY A 42 -5.09 23.78 -5.41
C GLY A 42 -6.18 22.73 -5.16
N ALA A 43 -7.36 23.17 -4.73
CA ALA A 43 -8.53 22.32 -4.56
C ALA A 43 -8.91 21.63 -5.88
N VAL A 44 -8.81 20.30 -5.91
CA VAL A 44 -9.19 19.49 -7.08
C VAL A 44 -10.58 18.91 -6.85
N SER A 45 -11.57 19.40 -7.60
CA SER A 45 -12.86 18.70 -7.72
C SER A 45 -12.68 17.43 -8.55
N PRO A 46 -13.29 16.29 -8.18
CA PRO A 46 -13.14 15.07 -8.96
C PRO A 46 -13.88 15.23 -10.30
N PRO A 47 -13.27 14.91 -11.45
CA PRO A 47 -14.05 14.77 -12.66
C PRO A 47 -14.83 13.46 -12.58
N ALA A 48 -16.15 13.55 -12.66
CA ALA A 48 -16.95 12.42 -13.09
C ALA A 48 -16.70 12.22 -14.59
N ARG A 49 -16.13 11.09 -15.00
CA ARG A 49 -16.14 10.68 -16.41
C ARG A 49 -16.55 9.23 -16.63
N PRO A 50 -17.31 8.97 -17.70
CA PRO A 50 -17.93 7.67 -17.97
C PRO A 50 -16.91 6.67 -18.55
N ALA A 51 -17.17 5.39 -18.28
CA ALA A 51 -16.31 4.22 -18.51
C ALA A 51 -16.01 3.85 -19.99
N ASN A 52 -16.04 4.78 -20.94
CA ASN A 52 -15.76 4.46 -22.34
C ASN A 52 -15.34 5.68 -23.16
N GLN A 53 -14.03 6.02 -23.16
CA GLN A 53 -13.45 6.90 -24.17
C GLN A 53 -12.41 6.14 -25.00
N PRO A 54 -12.55 6.10 -26.35
CA PRO A 54 -11.49 5.63 -27.23
C PRO A 54 -10.34 6.63 -27.20
N GLY A 55 -9.23 6.28 -26.55
CA GLY A 55 -8.04 7.14 -26.41
C GLY A 55 -7.03 6.74 -25.32
N CYS A 56 -7.41 5.88 -24.37
CA CYS A 56 -6.51 5.43 -23.28
C CYS A 56 -5.62 4.24 -23.71
N ALA A 57 -4.80 4.43 -24.75
CA ALA A 57 -3.80 3.44 -25.12
C ALA A 57 -2.59 3.57 -24.18
N ILE A 58 -2.47 2.65 -23.21
CA ILE A 58 -1.29 2.56 -22.33
C ILE A 58 -0.07 2.20 -23.17
N GLN A 59 1.00 2.98 -23.04
CA GLN A 59 2.25 2.70 -23.75
C GLN A 59 2.97 1.54 -23.07
N LEU A 60 3.45 0.58 -23.86
CA LEU A 60 4.24 -0.55 -23.39
C LEU A 60 5.55 -0.62 -24.18
N ARG A 61 6.67 -0.70 -23.47
CA ARG A 61 7.99 -0.94 -24.06
C ARG A 61 8.47 -2.34 -23.73
N ILE A 62 8.92 -3.06 -24.75
CA ILE A 62 9.59 -4.36 -24.59
C ILE A 62 11.06 -4.10 -24.28
N LEU A 63 11.50 -4.52 -23.10
CA LEU A 63 12.88 -4.37 -22.62
C LEU A 63 13.70 -5.64 -22.85
N ASN A 64 13.05 -6.80 -22.82
CA ASN A 64 13.67 -8.10 -23.09
C ASN A 64 12.98 -8.81 -24.26
N ARG A 65 13.74 -9.42 -25.17
CA ARG A 65 13.21 -10.16 -26.33
C ARG A 65 12.35 -11.37 -25.94
N LYS A 66 12.55 -11.92 -24.73
CA LYS A 66 11.74 -13.01 -24.16
C LYS A 66 10.45 -12.51 -23.50
N ALA A 67 10.26 -11.20 -23.35
CA ALA A 67 9.07 -10.66 -22.70
C ALA A 67 7.77 -11.16 -23.38
N ARG A 68 6.72 -11.29 -22.59
CA ARG A 68 5.40 -11.71 -23.06
C ARG A 68 4.41 -10.60 -22.75
N LEU A 69 3.71 -10.12 -23.78
CA LEU A 69 2.73 -9.06 -23.60
C LEU A 69 1.58 -9.53 -22.70
N PRO A 70 1.17 -8.72 -21.71
CA PRO A 70 0.03 -9.01 -20.86
C PRO A 70 -1.25 -9.01 -21.70
N ARG A 71 -2.16 -9.94 -21.41
CA ARG A 71 -3.43 -10.09 -22.13
C ARG A 71 -4.55 -10.43 -21.16
N TYR A 72 -5.75 -9.98 -21.49
CA TYR A 72 -6.98 -10.47 -20.90
C TYR A 72 -7.27 -11.88 -21.43
N GLU A 73 -7.40 -12.85 -20.54
CA GLU A 73 -7.62 -14.25 -20.90
C GLU A 73 -9.08 -14.51 -21.36
N THR A 74 -10.03 -13.72 -20.87
CA THR A 74 -11.44 -13.79 -21.26
C THR A 74 -12.02 -12.39 -21.45
N ARG A 75 -13.17 -12.30 -22.11
CA ARG A 75 -13.88 -11.02 -22.31
C ARG A 75 -14.23 -10.30 -21.00
N GLY A 76 -14.44 -11.06 -19.91
CA GLY A 76 -14.80 -10.52 -18.60
C GLY A 76 -13.63 -10.41 -17.62
N SER A 77 -12.40 -10.67 -18.05
CA SER A 77 -11.22 -10.61 -17.18
C SER A 77 -10.94 -9.16 -16.77
N ALA A 78 -10.85 -8.91 -15.46
CA ALA A 78 -10.46 -7.59 -14.93
C ALA A 78 -8.94 -7.36 -14.98
N GLY A 79 -8.14 -8.43 -14.86
CA GLY A 79 -6.68 -8.37 -14.88
C GLY A 79 -6.07 -9.03 -16.10
N MET A 80 -4.87 -8.57 -16.45
CA MET A 80 -4.01 -9.15 -17.48
C MET A 80 -2.88 -9.94 -16.83
N ASP A 81 -2.67 -11.19 -17.25
CA ASP A 81 -1.62 -12.04 -16.65
C ASP A 81 -0.22 -11.47 -16.95
N LEU A 82 0.59 -11.26 -15.91
CA LEU A 82 2.02 -10.97 -15.99
C LEU A 82 2.83 -12.26 -15.93
N ARG A 83 3.87 -12.33 -16.76
CA ARG A 83 4.67 -13.53 -16.95
C ARG A 83 6.11 -13.30 -16.50
N ALA A 84 6.70 -14.32 -15.90
CA ALA A 84 8.11 -14.33 -15.59
C ALA A 84 8.93 -14.26 -16.89
N CYS A 85 9.94 -13.40 -16.92
CA CYS A 85 10.92 -13.30 -17.99
C CYS A 85 12.27 -13.69 -17.39
N LEU A 86 12.66 -14.95 -17.57
CA LEU A 86 13.82 -15.55 -16.92
C LEU A 86 14.83 -16.06 -17.95
N ASP A 87 16.11 -16.02 -17.59
CA ASP A 87 17.14 -16.67 -18.38
C ASP A 87 17.24 -18.16 -18.10
N GLU A 88 17.09 -18.54 -16.83
CA GLU A 88 17.05 -19.91 -16.35
C GLU A 88 15.90 -20.08 -15.33
N PRO A 89 15.34 -21.30 -15.17
CA PRO A 89 14.35 -21.56 -14.13
C PRO A 89 14.86 -21.18 -12.73
N LEU A 90 13.98 -20.63 -11.91
CA LEU A 90 14.28 -20.16 -10.56
C LEU A 90 13.48 -20.97 -9.55
N THR A 91 14.15 -21.68 -8.65
CA THR A 91 13.48 -22.29 -7.50
C THR A 91 13.30 -21.24 -6.40
N LEU A 92 12.06 -21.12 -5.90
CA LEU A 92 11.75 -20.38 -4.68
C LEU A 92 11.62 -21.36 -3.51
N GLU A 93 12.56 -21.30 -2.58
CA GLU A 93 12.48 -22.07 -1.33
C GLU A 93 11.35 -21.56 -0.41
N PRO A 94 10.81 -22.39 0.50
CA PRO A 94 9.85 -21.92 1.50
C PRO A 94 10.35 -20.71 2.29
N GLY A 95 9.53 -19.65 2.37
CA GLY A 95 9.88 -18.38 3.01
C GLY A 95 10.72 -17.43 2.15
N GLU A 96 11.20 -17.89 0.99
CA GLU A 96 12.07 -17.10 0.13
C GLU A 96 11.30 -16.07 -0.68
N THR A 97 11.94 -14.90 -0.86
CA THR A 97 11.49 -13.87 -1.78
C THR A 97 12.54 -13.62 -2.86
N ARG A 98 12.10 -13.49 -4.11
CA ARG A 98 12.94 -13.09 -5.24
C ARG A 98 12.21 -12.08 -6.12
N LEU A 99 12.96 -11.11 -6.62
CA LEU A 99 12.45 -10.16 -7.59
C LEU A 99 12.48 -10.80 -8.98
N VAL A 100 11.29 -10.99 -9.58
CA VAL A 100 11.11 -11.64 -10.88
C VAL A 100 10.79 -10.59 -11.92
N HIS A 101 11.58 -10.56 -12.99
CA HIS A 101 11.44 -9.65 -14.11
C HIS A 101 10.27 -10.02 -15.02
N THR A 102 9.68 -9.04 -15.69
CA THR A 102 8.65 -9.27 -16.72
C THR A 102 9.15 -8.96 -18.14
N GLY A 103 10.25 -8.22 -18.24
CA GLY A 103 10.83 -7.76 -19.49
C GLY A 103 10.02 -6.65 -20.18
N ILE A 104 9.04 -6.04 -19.50
CA ILE A 104 8.24 -4.94 -20.02
C ILE A 104 8.30 -3.71 -19.10
N ALA A 105 8.21 -2.53 -19.70
CA ALA A 105 7.89 -1.28 -19.00
C ALA A 105 6.54 -0.78 -19.49
N LEU A 106 5.79 -0.14 -18.59
CA LEU A 106 4.55 0.54 -18.90
C LEU A 106 4.73 2.03 -18.64
N HIS A 107 4.02 2.85 -19.40
CA HIS A 107 3.82 4.26 -19.09
C HIS A 107 2.32 4.55 -19.24
N ILE A 108 1.66 4.72 -18.10
CA ILE A 108 0.20 4.93 -18.02
C ILE A 108 -0.13 6.37 -18.44
N ALA A 109 0.72 7.33 -18.08
CA ALA A 109 0.68 8.76 -18.39
C ALA A 109 -0.53 9.53 -17.84
N ASP A 110 -1.69 8.89 -17.72
CA ASP A 110 -2.91 9.47 -17.16
C ASP A 110 -2.87 9.45 -15.62
N PRO A 111 -2.78 10.62 -14.96
CA PRO A 111 -2.71 10.71 -13.49
C PRO A 111 -4.03 10.39 -12.79
N GLU A 112 -5.12 10.14 -13.52
CA GLU A 112 -6.39 9.62 -12.98
C GLU A 112 -6.42 8.09 -12.93
N LEU A 113 -5.38 7.44 -13.43
CA LEU A 113 -5.22 5.98 -13.44
C LEU A 113 -3.98 5.56 -12.66
N ALA A 114 -4.08 4.39 -12.03
CA ALA A 114 -2.93 3.62 -11.58
C ALA A 114 -3.11 2.16 -12.01
N ALA A 115 -2.04 1.38 -11.96
CA ALA A 115 -2.15 -0.06 -12.06
C ALA A 115 -1.80 -0.74 -10.73
N VAL A 116 -2.45 -1.86 -10.46
CA VAL A 116 -2.11 -2.74 -9.34
C VAL A 116 -1.70 -4.11 -9.83
N ILE A 117 -0.68 -4.67 -9.22
CA ILE A 117 -0.21 -6.03 -9.43
C ILE A 117 -0.71 -6.87 -8.28
N LEU A 118 -1.48 -7.91 -8.61
CA LEU A 118 -2.13 -8.80 -7.64
C LEU A 118 -1.64 -10.24 -7.82
N PRO A 119 -1.58 -11.03 -6.74
CA PRO A 119 -1.39 -12.47 -6.85
C PRO A 119 -2.48 -13.13 -7.70
N ARG A 120 -2.12 -14.19 -8.42
CA ARG A 120 -3.11 -15.07 -9.07
C ARG A 120 -3.67 -16.04 -8.04
N SER A 121 -4.99 -16.11 -7.91
CA SER A 121 -5.65 -16.92 -6.88
C SER A 121 -5.22 -18.40 -6.90
N GLY A 122 -5.06 -18.98 -8.09
CA GLY A 122 -4.61 -20.37 -8.24
C GLY A 122 -3.20 -20.62 -7.72
N LEU A 123 -2.24 -19.75 -8.05
CA LEU A 123 -0.85 -19.87 -7.60
C LEU A 123 -0.73 -19.60 -6.10
N GLY A 124 -1.44 -18.55 -5.64
CA GLY A 124 -1.49 -18.17 -4.24
C GLY A 124 -2.10 -19.24 -3.34
N HIS A 125 -3.23 -19.86 -3.74
CA HIS A 125 -3.90 -20.87 -2.92
C HIS A 125 -3.23 -22.25 -2.99
N LYS A 126 -2.90 -22.73 -4.19
CA LYS A 126 -2.42 -24.12 -4.38
C LYS A 126 -0.93 -24.30 -4.08
N HIS A 127 -0.12 -23.27 -4.32
CA HIS A 127 1.34 -23.36 -4.23
C HIS A 127 1.94 -22.37 -3.23
N GLY A 128 1.14 -21.49 -2.63
CA GLY A 128 1.66 -20.48 -1.70
C GLY A 128 2.49 -19.40 -2.39
N ILE A 129 2.35 -19.19 -3.70
CA ILE A 129 3.10 -18.15 -4.41
C ILE A 129 2.29 -16.87 -4.47
N VAL A 130 2.79 -15.86 -3.77
CA VAL A 130 2.18 -14.53 -3.67
C VAL A 130 3.21 -13.45 -3.96
N LEU A 131 2.79 -12.19 -3.87
CA LEU A 131 3.72 -11.07 -3.93
C LEU A 131 4.26 -10.77 -2.53
N GLY A 132 5.56 -10.55 -2.38
CA GLY A 132 6.20 -10.20 -1.11
C GLY A 132 5.72 -8.84 -0.57
N ASN A 133 5.38 -7.92 -1.46
CA ASN A 133 4.73 -6.64 -1.13
C ASN A 133 3.20 -6.73 -1.12
N LEU A 134 2.62 -7.93 -1.25
CA LEU A 134 1.19 -8.25 -1.32
C LEU A 134 0.44 -7.65 -2.51
N VAL A 135 0.49 -6.33 -2.67
CA VAL A 135 -0.07 -5.56 -3.79
C VAL A 135 0.99 -4.60 -4.30
N GLY A 136 1.32 -4.67 -5.60
CA GLY A 136 2.21 -3.70 -6.23
C GLY A 136 1.41 -2.54 -6.81
N LEU A 137 1.58 -1.32 -6.30
CA LEU A 137 1.04 -0.11 -6.93
C LEU A 137 2.03 0.39 -7.98
N ILE A 138 1.53 0.71 -9.17
CA ILE A 138 2.29 1.28 -10.29
C ILE A 138 1.71 2.65 -10.59
N ASP A 139 2.52 3.67 -10.37
CA ASP A 139 2.17 5.08 -10.59
C ASP A 139 2.06 5.42 -12.07
N SER A 140 1.30 6.47 -12.38
CA SER A 140 1.01 6.85 -13.75
C SER A 140 2.25 7.27 -14.56
N ASP A 141 3.23 7.86 -13.88
CA ASP A 141 4.47 8.42 -14.40
C ASP A 141 5.66 7.46 -14.27
N TYR A 142 5.47 6.27 -13.71
CA TYR A 142 6.48 5.23 -13.70
C TYR A 142 6.76 4.75 -15.13
N GLN A 143 8.04 4.62 -15.48
CA GLN A 143 8.50 4.16 -16.81
C GLN A 143 9.56 3.07 -16.74
N GLY A 144 9.85 2.58 -15.53
CA GLY A 144 10.78 1.48 -15.31
C GLY A 144 10.18 0.12 -15.67
N GLU A 145 11.00 -0.92 -15.53
CA GLU A 145 10.53 -2.29 -15.71
C GLU A 145 9.51 -2.67 -14.64
N ILE A 146 8.41 -3.29 -15.06
CA ILE A 146 7.48 -3.93 -14.14
C ILE A 146 8.12 -5.21 -13.59
N MET A 147 8.30 -5.30 -12.28
CA MET A 147 8.87 -6.48 -11.62
C MET A 147 7.90 -7.02 -10.57
N MET A 148 8.00 -8.32 -10.30
CA MET A 148 7.14 -9.04 -9.37
C MET A 148 8.00 -9.57 -8.21
N SER A 149 7.88 -8.98 -7.03
CA SER A 149 8.49 -9.54 -5.82
C SER A 149 7.76 -10.83 -5.46
N CYS A 150 8.27 -11.98 -5.87
CA CYS A 150 7.60 -13.27 -5.69
C CYS A 150 8.04 -13.89 -4.37
N TRP A 151 7.07 -14.18 -3.50
CA TRP A 151 7.28 -14.81 -2.21
C TRP A 151 6.62 -16.18 -2.18
N ASN A 152 7.39 -17.18 -1.78
CA ASN A 152 6.87 -18.50 -1.44
C ASN A 152 6.46 -18.53 0.05
N ARG A 153 5.17 -18.32 0.33
CA ARG A 153 4.58 -18.48 1.67
C ARG A 153 4.13 -19.92 1.97
N GLY A 154 4.44 -20.86 1.08
CA GLY A 154 4.14 -22.27 1.24
C GLY A 154 5.20 -23.01 2.06
N ASP A 155 5.05 -24.33 2.12
CA ASP A 155 5.92 -25.26 2.85
C ASP A 155 6.80 -26.12 1.92
N ARG A 156 6.71 -25.91 0.60
CA ARG A 156 7.42 -26.68 -0.41
C ARG A 156 8.14 -25.77 -1.41
N PRO A 157 9.30 -26.18 -1.94
CA PRO A 157 9.97 -25.46 -3.02
C PRO A 157 9.05 -25.34 -4.24
N PHE A 158 9.13 -24.22 -4.93
CA PHE A 158 8.36 -23.97 -6.15
C PHE A 158 9.27 -23.54 -7.30
N LEU A 159 9.20 -24.25 -8.42
CA LEU A 159 9.98 -23.93 -9.61
C LEU A 159 9.22 -22.90 -10.47
N LEU A 160 9.77 -21.69 -10.58
CA LEU A 160 9.36 -20.70 -11.57
C LEU A 160 10.07 -20.96 -12.89
N GLU A 161 9.29 -21.13 -13.96
CA GLU A 161 9.79 -21.29 -15.32
C GLU A 161 9.61 -19.99 -16.12
N ASP A 162 10.45 -19.79 -17.15
CA ASP A 162 10.29 -18.68 -18.09
C ASP A 162 8.90 -18.71 -18.74
N GLY A 163 8.27 -17.54 -18.88
CA GLY A 163 6.94 -17.38 -19.45
C GLY A 163 5.77 -17.83 -18.55
N MET A 164 6.04 -18.38 -17.37
CA MET A 164 5.01 -18.76 -16.40
C MET A 164 4.19 -17.54 -15.98
N ARG A 165 2.87 -17.70 -15.84
CA ARG A 165 1.96 -16.66 -15.37
C ARG A 165 1.99 -16.56 -13.85
N VAL A 166 2.54 -15.47 -13.32
CA VAL A 166 2.83 -15.35 -11.89
C VAL A 166 1.83 -14.43 -11.18
N ALA A 167 1.66 -13.23 -11.71
CA ALA A 167 0.79 -12.20 -11.16
C ALA A 167 -0.21 -11.71 -12.23
N GLN A 168 -1.08 -10.78 -11.85
CA GLN A 168 -1.98 -10.11 -12.79
C GLN A 168 -1.97 -8.60 -12.55
N LEU A 169 -2.02 -7.84 -13.65
CA LEU A 169 -2.08 -6.38 -13.66
C LEU A 169 -3.54 -5.93 -13.84
N VAL A 170 -4.02 -5.03 -13.00
CA VAL A 170 -5.35 -4.42 -13.11
C VAL A 170 -5.19 -2.90 -13.17
N LEU A 171 -5.84 -2.24 -14.12
CA LEU A 171 -5.91 -0.77 -14.17
C LEU A 171 -7.12 -0.29 -13.38
N LEU A 172 -6.93 0.73 -12.55
CA LEU A 172 -7.95 1.28 -11.67
C LEU A 172 -7.97 2.80 -11.75
N PRO A 173 -9.15 3.44 -11.70
CA PRO A 173 -9.23 4.87 -11.46
C PRO A 173 -8.75 5.19 -10.03
N VAL A 174 -8.06 6.32 -9.88
CA VAL A 174 -7.55 6.82 -8.59
C VAL A 174 -7.99 8.25 -8.34
N ALA A 175 -8.34 8.54 -7.08
CA ALA A 175 -8.59 9.90 -6.63
C ALA A 175 -7.30 10.49 -6.03
N ARG A 176 -7.01 11.76 -6.35
CA ARG A 176 -5.95 12.54 -5.69
C ARG A 176 -6.61 13.50 -4.72
N ALA A 177 -6.38 13.29 -3.41
CA ALA A 177 -6.99 14.10 -2.36
C ALA A 177 -6.07 15.25 -1.94
N GLY A 178 -6.65 16.42 -1.69
CA GLY A 178 -6.05 17.45 -0.85
C GLY A 178 -6.48 17.24 0.59
N PHE A 179 -5.58 17.49 1.54
CA PHE A 179 -5.90 17.39 2.97
C PHE A 179 -6.30 18.77 3.53
N GLU A 180 -7.40 18.79 4.28
CA GLU A 180 -7.81 19.93 5.11
C GLU A 180 -7.49 19.62 6.58
N VAL A 181 -6.66 20.45 7.22
CA VAL A 181 -6.28 20.28 8.63
C VAL A 181 -7.30 20.99 9.51
N VAL A 182 -7.98 20.22 10.37
CA VAL A 182 -9.05 20.70 11.27
C VAL A 182 -8.73 20.38 12.73
N GLU A 183 -9.28 21.16 13.67
CA GLU A 183 -9.13 20.90 15.11
C GLU A 183 -10.01 19.72 15.58
N GLU A 184 -11.20 19.55 15.01
CA GLU A 184 -12.15 18.49 15.37
C GLU A 184 -12.88 17.95 14.12
N PHE A 185 -13.22 16.64 14.15
CA PHE A 185 -14.02 16.01 13.09
C PHE A 185 -15.51 16.08 13.41
N THR A 186 -16.35 16.13 12.36
CA THR A 186 -17.79 15.87 12.52
C THR A 186 -18.01 14.44 13.01
N ALA A 187 -18.75 14.29 14.11
CA ALA A 187 -19.05 12.98 14.69
C ALA A 187 -19.75 12.05 13.68
N SER A 188 -19.35 10.77 13.66
CA SER A 188 -19.98 9.71 12.87
C SER A 188 -20.48 8.59 13.78
N GLU A 189 -21.41 7.77 13.30
CA GLU A 189 -21.93 6.62 14.05
C GLU A 189 -20.83 5.63 14.47
N ARG A 190 -19.75 5.52 13.68
CA ARG A 190 -18.61 4.64 13.98
C ARG A 190 -17.61 5.27 14.96
N GLY A 191 -17.45 6.59 14.93
CA GLY A 191 -16.44 7.31 15.71
C GLY A 191 -15.03 6.70 15.55
N GLU A 192 -14.38 6.42 16.69
CA GLU A 192 -13.01 5.89 16.76
C GLU A 192 -12.92 4.35 16.71
N GLY A 193 -14.04 3.64 16.47
CA GLY A 193 -14.08 2.17 16.52
C GLY A 193 -13.28 1.47 15.40
N GLY A 194 -12.19 0.79 15.75
CA GLY A 194 -11.33 -0.01 14.86
C GLY A 194 -11.14 -1.47 15.31
N PHE A 195 -10.34 -2.27 14.58
CA PHE A 195 -9.84 -3.59 15.03
C PHE A 195 -10.88 -4.58 15.58
N GLY A 196 -11.95 -4.87 14.83
CA GLY A 196 -12.96 -5.85 15.27
C GLY A 196 -14.04 -5.29 16.22
N HIS A 197 -14.19 -3.96 16.29
CA HIS A 197 -15.19 -3.28 17.13
C HIS A 197 -16.66 -3.73 16.97
N THR A 198 -17.02 -4.50 15.93
CA THR A 198 -18.39 -5.00 15.69
C THR A 198 -18.62 -6.48 16.03
N GLY A 199 -17.61 -7.24 16.49
CA GLY A 199 -17.83 -8.66 16.81
C GLY A 199 -16.59 -9.53 17.00
N ARG A 200 -16.83 -10.69 17.63
CA ARG A 200 -15.85 -11.67 18.16
C ARG A 200 -14.95 -12.29 17.09
N THR A 201 -13.67 -12.41 17.44
CA THR A 201 -12.70 -13.37 16.88
C THR A 201 -13.27 -14.77 16.76
#